data_AF-A0A1S8WNF7-F1
#
_entry.id   AF-A0A1S8WNF7-F1
#
_cell.length_a   1.000
_cell.length_b   1.000
_cell.length_c   1.000
_cell.angle_alpha   90.00
_cell.angle_beta   90.00
_cell.angle_gamma   90.00
#
_symmetry.space_group_name_H-M   'P 1'
#
loop_
_entity.id
_entity.type
_entity.pdbx_description
1 polymer ?
#
loop_
_entity_poly.entity_id
_entity_poly.type
_entity_poly.pdbx_seq_one_letter_code
_entity_poly.pdbx_strand_id
1 'polypeptide(L)'
;MDFDSLIEAKSGLGTAAIIVMNKSADVVRCIHRLMQFYEHESCGQCTPCREGCRWLRQITGRFVQGKADKREIDMLWEISKQMEGHTICALADGAAWPVQNRVHI
;
A
#
# COMPACT_ATOMS: atom_id res chain seq x y z
N MET A 1 3.70 10.81 -19.76
CA MET A 1 2.86 10.82 -18.53
C MET A 1 1.44 10.75 -19.01
N ASP A 2 1.04 9.52 -19.24
CA ASP A 2 -0.15 9.08 -19.92
C ASP A 2 -0.46 7.70 -19.31
N PHE A 3 -1.68 7.23 -19.49
CA PHE A 3 -2.16 6.02 -18.81
C PHE A 3 -1.33 4.79 -19.20
N ASP A 4 -1.11 4.59 -20.49
CA ASP A 4 -0.46 3.39 -21.03
C ASP A 4 1.00 3.29 -20.58
N SER A 5 1.78 4.38 -20.72
CA SER A 5 3.19 4.38 -20.35
C SER A 5 3.42 4.11 -18.85
N LEU A 6 2.51 4.55 -17.97
CA LEU A 6 2.65 4.31 -16.53
C LEU A 6 2.24 2.90 -16.11
N ILE A 7 1.28 2.29 -16.82
CA ILE A 7 0.95 0.87 -16.64
C ILE A 7 2.14 -0.01 -17.06
N GLU A 8 2.76 0.28 -18.20
CA GLU A 8 3.97 -0.42 -18.67
C GLU A 8 5.14 -0.32 -17.68
N ALA A 9 5.25 0.82 -16.98
CA ALA A 9 6.23 1.03 -15.92
C ALA A 9 5.88 0.33 -14.58
N LYS A 10 4.87 -0.57 -14.57
CA LYS A 10 4.33 -1.24 -13.37
C LYS A 10 3.86 -0.24 -12.30
N SER A 11 3.34 0.89 -12.74
CA SER A 11 2.72 1.92 -11.92
C SER A 11 1.29 2.16 -12.45
N GLY A 12 0.66 3.25 -12.03
CA GLY A 12 -0.67 3.62 -12.51
C GLY A 12 -0.86 5.13 -12.51
N LEU A 13 -1.58 5.63 -13.51
CA LEU A 13 -2.05 7.01 -13.54
C LEU A 13 -3.50 7.05 -13.04
N GLY A 14 -3.67 7.37 -11.74
CA GLY A 14 -4.99 7.58 -11.13
C GLY A 14 -5.52 8.99 -11.40
N THR A 15 -5.73 9.77 -10.34
CA THR A 15 -6.20 11.18 -10.41
C THR A 15 -5.18 12.16 -10.99
N ALA A 16 -4.06 11.68 -11.52
CA ALA A 16 -2.87 12.46 -11.87
C ALA A 16 -2.29 13.31 -10.73
N ALA A 17 -2.61 12.98 -9.46
CA ALA A 17 -1.99 13.58 -8.29
C ALA A 17 -0.57 13.04 -8.09
N ILE A 18 0.43 13.78 -8.58
CA ILE A 18 1.84 13.38 -8.51
C ILE A 18 2.41 13.79 -7.16
N ILE A 19 2.87 12.81 -6.38
CA ILE A 19 3.52 13.03 -5.09
C ILE A 19 5.03 12.87 -5.29
N VAL A 20 5.79 13.97 -5.12
CA VAL A 20 7.25 13.97 -5.25
C VAL A 20 7.89 13.92 -3.85
N MET A 21 8.78 12.96 -3.63
CA MET A 21 9.56 12.81 -2.39
C MET A 21 11.04 13.02 -2.68
N ASN A 22 11.72 13.83 -1.86
CA ASN A 22 13.17 14.03 -1.96
C ASN A 22 13.93 13.01 -1.08
N LYS A 23 15.28 13.03 -1.14
CA LYS A 23 16.13 12.11 -0.36
C LYS A 23 16.04 12.30 1.16
N SER A 24 15.51 13.42 1.63
CA SER A 24 15.33 13.68 3.07
C SER A 24 14.03 13.07 3.61
N ALA A 25 13.13 12.60 2.74
CA ALA A 25 11.88 11.97 3.15
C ALA A 25 12.10 10.51 3.56
N ASP A 26 11.56 10.15 4.73
CA ASP A 26 11.45 8.74 5.13
C ASP A 26 10.26 8.10 4.39
N VAL A 27 10.58 7.42 3.29
CA VAL A 27 9.58 6.77 2.45
C VAL A 27 8.84 5.65 3.19
N VAL A 28 9.44 4.96 4.17
CA VAL A 28 8.73 3.96 4.98
C VAL A 28 7.63 4.64 5.79
N ARG A 29 7.96 5.77 6.41
CA ARG A 29 7.00 6.56 7.18
C ARG A 29 5.90 7.17 6.31
N CYS A 30 6.23 7.59 5.09
CA CYS A 30 5.24 8.04 4.11
C CYS A 30 4.25 6.93 3.75
N ILE A 31 4.73 5.72 3.45
CA ILE A 31 3.87 4.57 3.15
C ILE A 31 3.01 4.20 4.36
N HIS A 32 3.58 4.18 5.56
CA HIS A 32 2.81 3.94 6.78
C HIS A 32 1.68 4.96 6.95
N ARG A 33 1.93 6.24 6.63
CA ARG A 33 0.90 7.28 6.69
C ARG A 33 -0.22 7.06 5.67
N LEU A 34 0.09 6.55 4.48
CA LEU A 34 -0.90 6.12 3.50
C LEU A 34 -1.72 4.94 4.03
N MET A 35 -1.10 3.95 4.67
CA MET A 35 -1.83 2.82 5.24
C MET A 35 -2.76 3.24 6.37
N GLN A 36 -2.36 4.22 7.19
CA GLN A 36 -3.26 4.84 8.17
C GLN A 36 -4.47 5.51 7.51
N PHE A 37 -4.29 6.16 6.36
CA PHE A 37 -5.38 6.74 5.60
C PHE A 37 -6.34 5.67 5.05
N TYR A 38 -5.81 4.61 4.42
CA TYR A 38 -6.66 3.54 3.86
C TYR A 38 -7.39 2.71 4.93
N GLU A 39 -6.81 2.53 6.13
CA GLU A 39 -7.55 1.95 7.25
C GLU A 39 -8.66 2.88 7.73
N HIS A 40 -8.38 4.18 7.87
CA HIS A 40 -9.35 5.17 8.36
C HIS A 40 -10.54 5.36 7.41
N GLU A 41 -10.28 5.40 6.10
CA GLU A 41 -11.30 5.62 5.05
C GLU A 41 -11.93 4.33 4.53
N SER A 42 -11.52 3.17 5.06
CA SER A 42 -12.19 1.90 4.71
C SER A 42 -13.62 1.91 5.25
N CYS A 43 -14.60 1.75 4.36
CA CYS A 43 -16.01 1.63 4.75
C CYS A 43 -16.30 0.35 5.57
N GLY A 44 -15.36 -0.60 5.61
CA GLY A 44 -15.46 -1.80 6.42
C GLY A 44 -16.37 -2.91 5.87
N GLN A 45 -16.94 -2.76 4.68
CA GLN A 45 -17.94 -3.71 4.15
C GLN A 45 -17.35 -5.10 3.81
N CYS A 46 -16.22 -5.15 3.11
CA CYS A 46 -15.57 -6.41 2.74
C CYS A 46 -14.41 -6.75 3.68
N THR A 47 -14.38 -7.99 4.16
CA THR A 47 -13.36 -8.49 5.08
C THR A 47 -11.92 -8.33 4.58
N PRO A 48 -11.56 -8.69 3.33
CA PRO A 48 -10.19 -8.48 2.84
C PRO A 48 -9.74 -7.01 2.91
N CYS A 49 -10.63 -6.05 2.67
CA CYS A 49 -10.31 -4.62 2.84
C CYS A 49 -10.23 -4.22 4.32
N ARG A 50 -11.26 -4.55 5.12
CA ARG A 50 -11.37 -4.13 6.52
C ARG A 50 -10.22 -4.63 7.38
N GLU A 51 -9.94 -5.93 7.31
CA GLU A 51 -8.87 -6.55 8.10
C GLU A 51 -7.51 -6.37 7.43
N GLY A 52 -7.45 -6.43 6.09
CA GLY A 52 -6.21 -6.26 5.34
C GLY A 52 -5.59 -4.88 5.53
N CYS A 53 -6.36 -3.79 5.41
CA CYS A 53 -5.85 -2.43 5.67
C CYS A 53 -5.29 -2.30 7.09
N ARG A 54 -5.95 -2.91 8.08
CA ARG A 54 -5.49 -2.91 9.48
C ARG A 54 -4.18 -3.66 9.65
N TRP A 55 -4.02 -4.81 9.01
CA TRP A 55 -2.76 -5.57 9.03
C TRP A 55 -1.63 -4.81 8.33
N LEU A 56 -1.88 -4.23 7.15
CA LEU A 56 -0.90 -3.41 6.44
C LEU A 56 -0.43 -2.24 7.31
N ARG A 57 -1.34 -1.52 8.00
CA ARG A 57 -0.96 -0.44 8.92
C ARG A 57 -0.13 -0.96 10.10
N GLN A 58 -0.51 -2.07 10.72
CA GLN A 58 0.22 -2.63 11.85
C GLN A 58 1.65 -3.01 11.48
N ILE A 59 1.82 -3.74 10.38
CA ILE A 59 3.14 -4.21 9.93
C ILE A 59 3.99 -3.01 9.48
N THR A 60 3.47 -2.10 8.67
CA THR A 60 4.21 -0.87 8.28
C THR A 60 4.59 -0.02 9.49
N GLY A 61 3.77 0.00 10.55
CA GLY A 61 4.11 0.69 11.79
C GLY A 61 5.29 0.06 12.53
N ARG A 62 5.43 -1.27 12.47
CA ARG A 62 6.62 -1.97 12.99
C ARG A 62 7.87 -1.64 12.18
N PHE A 63 7.74 -1.52 10.85
CA PHE A 63 8.86 -1.08 9.99
C PHE A 63 9.34 0.32 10.35
N VAL A 64 8.43 1.27 10.57
CA VAL A 64 8.77 2.64 11.03
C VAL A 64 9.48 2.62 12.39
N GLN A 65 9.10 1.71 13.28
CA GLN A 65 9.73 1.57 14.61
C GLN A 65 11.05 0.79 14.61
N GLY A 66 11.46 0.21 13.47
CA GLY A 66 12.62 -0.69 13.41
C GLY A 66 12.41 -2.02 14.15
N LYS A 67 11.15 -2.44 14.35
CA LYS A 67 10.77 -3.67 15.08
C LYS A 67 10.19 -4.75 14.16
N ALA A 68 10.32 -4.57 12.85
CA ALA A 68 9.82 -5.53 11.87
C ALA A 68 10.85 -6.65 11.64
N ASP A 69 10.33 -7.87 11.41
CA ASP A 69 11.15 -8.98 10.94
C ASP A 69 11.27 -8.95 9.42
N LYS A 70 12.36 -9.48 8.85
CA LYS A 70 12.53 -9.57 7.39
C LYS A 70 11.40 -10.38 6.74
N ARG A 71 10.88 -11.42 7.41
CA ARG A 71 9.74 -12.22 6.93
C ARG A 71 8.46 -11.41 6.77
N GLU A 72 8.33 -10.29 7.49
CA GLU A 72 7.16 -9.43 7.37
C GLU A 72 7.11 -8.66 6.03
N ILE A 73 8.22 -8.60 5.29
CA ILE A 73 8.23 -8.09 3.91
C ILE A 73 7.43 -9.02 3.00
N ASP A 74 7.68 -10.32 3.09
CA ASP A 74 6.95 -11.34 2.32
C ASP A 74 5.48 -11.40 2.77
N MET A 75 5.21 -11.27 4.07
CA MET A 75 3.84 -11.19 4.58
C MET A 75 3.09 -9.96 4.04
N LEU A 76 3.73 -8.79 3.99
CA LEU A 76 3.11 -7.59 3.39
C LEU A 76 2.72 -7.83 1.94
N TRP A 77 3.60 -8.49 1.18
CA TRP A 77 3.33 -8.87 -0.20
C TRP A 77 2.13 -9.83 -0.31
N GLU A 78 2.13 -10.91 0.47
CA GLU A 78 1.04 -11.90 0.46
C GLU A 78 -0.29 -11.27 0.85
N ILE A 79 -0.34 -10.49 1.93
CA ILE A 79 -1.57 -9.80 2.37
C ILE A 79 -2.08 -8.87 1.28
N SER A 80 -1.18 -8.08 0.66
CA SER A 80 -1.58 -7.17 -0.41
C SER A 80 -2.18 -7.91 -1.61
N LYS A 81 -1.71 -9.12 -1.94
CA LYS A 81 -2.26 -9.96 -3.02
C LYS A 81 -3.58 -10.62 -2.65
N GLN A 82 -3.79 -10.92 -1.37
CA GLN A 82 -5.10 -11.40 -0.87
C GLN A 82 -6.15 -10.28 -0.82
N MET A 83 -5.72 -9.02 -0.76
CA MET A 83 -6.63 -7.87 -0.86
C MET A 83 -6.99 -7.58 -2.31
N GLU A 84 -5.97 -7.51 -3.17
CA GLU A 84 -6.11 -7.14 -4.57
C GLU A 84 -7.06 -8.10 -5.31
N GLY A 85 -8.08 -7.55 -5.97
CA GLY A 85 -9.06 -8.32 -6.73
C GLY A 85 -10.06 -9.16 -5.92
N HIS A 86 -9.99 -9.13 -4.58
CA HIS A 86 -10.89 -9.87 -3.69
C HIS A 86 -11.84 -8.97 -2.89
N THR A 87 -11.93 -7.69 -3.25
CA THR A 87 -12.75 -6.67 -2.58
C THR A 87 -13.86 -6.13 -3.47
N ILE A 88 -14.86 -5.50 -2.85
CA ILE A 88 -16.05 -5.00 -3.55
C ILE A 88 -15.73 -3.78 -4.44
N CYS A 89 -14.82 -2.92 -4.00
CA CYS A 89 -14.38 -1.73 -4.73
C CYS A 89 -12.86 -1.65 -4.78
N ALA A 90 -12.34 -0.67 -5.54
CA ALA A 90 -10.92 -0.47 -5.78
C ALA A 90 -10.15 0.21 -4.62
N LEU A 91 -10.79 0.48 -3.47
CA LEU A 91 -10.10 1.10 -2.33
C LEU A 91 -8.97 0.20 -1.82
N ALA A 92 -9.19 -1.10 -1.76
CA ALA A 92 -8.19 -2.04 -1.29
C ALA A 92 -7.04 -2.22 -2.28
N ASP A 93 -7.29 -2.13 -3.59
CA ASP A 93 -6.23 -2.09 -4.61
C ASP A 93 -5.35 -0.85 -4.39
N GLY A 94 -5.98 0.29 -4.11
CA GLY A 94 -5.29 1.52 -3.71
C GLY A 94 -4.46 1.38 -2.42
N ALA A 95 -4.90 0.56 -1.47
CA ALA A 95 -4.15 0.26 -0.26
C ALA A 95 -3.01 -0.76 -0.49
N ALA A 96 -3.22 -1.72 -1.39
CA ALA A 96 -2.26 -2.79 -1.68
C ALA A 96 -1.09 -2.31 -2.53
N TRP A 97 -1.34 -1.52 -3.58
CA TRP A 97 -0.30 -1.12 -4.55
C TRP A 97 0.87 -0.30 -3.96
N PRO A 98 0.69 0.65 -3.02
CA PRO A 98 1.81 1.36 -2.40
C PRO A 98 2.79 0.45 -1.66
N VAL A 99 2.29 -0.67 -1.13
CA VAL A 99 3.10 -1.66 -0.41
C VAL A 99 3.78 -2.60 -1.42
N GLN A 100 3.04 -3.06 -2.44
CA GLN A 100 3.54 -3.94 -3.50
C GLN A 100 4.73 -3.35 -4.27
N ASN A 101 4.62 -2.07 -4.65
CA ASN A 101 5.65 -1.41 -5.47
C ASN A 101 7.00 -1.28 -4.76
N ARG A 102 7.06 -1.44 -3.43
CA ARG A 102 8.31 -1.38 -2.67
C ARG A 102 8.97 -2.72 -2.42
N VAL A 103 8.23 -3.83 -2.54
CA VAL A 103 8.80 -5.18 -2.37
C VAL A 103 9.62 -5.61 -3.60
N HIS A 104 9.39 -4.97 -4.75
CA HIS A 104 10.01 -5.32 -6.03
C HIS A 104 11.10 -4.36 -6.53
N ILE A 105 11.62 -3.46 -5.68
CA ILE A 105 12.71 -2.53 -6.02
C ILE A 105 13.80 -2.57 -4.95
#